data_AF-A0A7X8LHT0-F1
#
_entry.id   AF-A0A7X8LHT0-F1
#
_cell.length_a   1.000
_cell.length_b   1.000
_cell.length_c   1.000
_cell.angle_alpha   90.00
_cell.angle_beta   90.00
_cell.angle_gamma   90.00
#
_symmetry.space_group_name_H-M   'P 1'
#
loop_
_entity.id
_entity.type
_entity.pdbx_description
1 polymer ?
#
loop_
_entity_poly.entity_id
_entity_poly.type
_entity_poly.pdbx_seq_one_letter_code
_entity_poly.pdbx_strand_id
1 'polypeptide(L)'
;MTKLKRLCLAAAACSLLLALAGSARANNLAVTGVTVKPRDNSTALIQFDISWENSWRHTNINHDAAWVFFKVLAENRDWESWRHATLEGVGINPPGFSAGTGTPLDLIVPDDGTGVFVRRAQEGDGTLSASGVSVVWNFASNALVKTDRVRIRAYAVEMVYVAQGAFYAGSGGTEPHAFYAGASDNLPFLVDAAWSAPSASSPDARRTGNVTNQLWAGGTISAGTLHDAFPTGYKPFYCMKYEITQEQWADFLTALTPAQAATHYFATTSARHTISKDADIYTAAAPDRACGFLSWADSLAFAAWSGLRPMTELEYEKACRGPLPPVANEYAWAQSGDLTIEKQTGHIGTDGSGSETASPSSANCNFAKGISGPVRAGIYATTGSTRAEAGASYWGILDLSGNLWERCVYIDQRTFQATHGTGTLSETGAATNADWPTSMAISRVRGGSWNFDTTWARVSCRAHTTYGFSGRDQTYGFRAVRSAPADINP
;
A
#
# COMPACT_ATOMS: atom_id res chain seq x y z
N MET A 1 24.91 -60.06 -9.52
CA MET A 1 23.64 -60.79 -9.30
C MET A 1 22.95 -60.18 -8.08
N THR A 2 21.75 -59.60 -8.27
CA THR A 2 20.60 -59.53 -7.32
C THR A 2 20.87 -59.07 -5.86
N LYS A 3 20.22 -58.05 -5.29
CA LYS A 3 18.81 -57.66 -5.37
C LYS A 3 18.59 -56.25 -4.79
N LEU A 4 17.63 -55.56 -5.40
CA LEU A 4 16.88 -54.42 -4.88
C LEU A 4 16.19 -54.73 -3.54
N LYS A 5 16.11 -53.75 -2.62
CA LYS A 5 14.95 -53.49 -1.75
C LYS A 5 14.92 -52.02 -1.34
N ARG A 6 13.79 -51.36 -1.65
CA ARG A 6 13.40 -50.02 -1.19
C ARG A 6 13.12 -50.04 0.31
N LEU A 7 13.41 -48.96 1.02
CA LEU A 7 12.56 -48.47 2.11
C LEU A 7 12.73 -46.95 2.28
N CYS A 8 11.61 -46.25 2.32
CA CYS A 8 11.48 -44.83 2.57
C CYS A 8 11.87 -44.49 4.02
N LEU A 9 12.58 -43.39 4.24
CA LEU A 9 12.40 -42.55 5.43
C LEU A 9 12.84 -41.12 5.07
N ALA A 10 11.84 -40.29 4.79
CA ALA A 10 11.94 -38.84 4.85
C ALA A 10 11.61 -38.44 6.29
N ALA A 11 12.55 -37.82 7.00
CA ALA A 11 12.28 -37.00 8.19
C ALA A 11 13.55 -36.26 8.62
N ALA A 12 13.34 -35.04 9.10
CA ALA A 12 14.23 -34.20 9.91
C ALA A 12 15.27 -33.33 9.15
N ALA A 13 14.77 -32.28 8.50
CA ALA A 13 15.46 -30.99 8.47
C ALA A 13 14.51 -29.96 9.12
N CYS A 14 14.47 -29.99 10.45
CA CYS A 14 13.85 -28.92 11.26
C CYS A 14 14.97 -28.03 11.81
N SER A 15 14.71 -26.73 11.72
CA SER A 15 15.21 -25.69 12.62
C SER A 15 16.62 -25.16 12.38
N LEU A 16 16.71 -24.12 11.54
CA LEU A 16 17.39 -22.86 11.91
C LEU A 16 16.95 -21.73 10.96
N LEU A 17 15.71 -21.23 11.12
CA LEU A 17 15.35 -19.91 10.62
C LEU A 17 15.78 -18.91 11.71
N LEU A 18 17.00 -18.38 11.58
CA LEU A 18 17.39 -17.19 12.32
C LEU A 18 16.45 -16.06 11.91
N ALA A 19 15.80 -15.46 12.91
CA ALA A 19 15.07 -14.22 12.79
C ALA A 19 16.04 -13.11 12.38
N LEU A 20 16.03 -12.74 11.11
CA LEU A 20 16.48 -11.42 10.67
C LEU A 20 15.30 -10.47 10.87
N ALA A 21 15.19 -9.91 12.07
CA ALA A 21 14.34 -8.75 12.31
C ALA A 21 15.08 -7.53 11.76
N GLY A 22 14.68 -7.06 10.59
CA GLY A 22 15.08 -5.75 10.10
C GLY A 22 14.61 -4.68 11.08
N SER A 23 15.52 -3.80 11.46
CA SER A 23 15.25 -2.55 12.16
C SER A 23 14.12 -1.79 11.45
N ALA A 24 13.30 -1.01 12.16
CA ALA A 24 12.43 -0.04 11.50
C ALA A 24 12.32 1.23 12.34
N ARG A 25 12.38 2.41 11.73
CA ARG A 25 11.75 3.64 12.23
C ARG A 25 10.73 4.06 11.17
N ALA A 26 10.10 5.24 11.24
CA ALA A 26 9.67 5.85 9.98
C ALA A 26 10.91 5.92 9.09
N ASN A 27 10.79 5.43 7.86
CA ASN A 27 11.95 5.06 7.09
C ASN A 27 12.65 6.26 6.43
N ASN A 28 12.27 7.50 6.77
CA ASN A 28 12.94 8.73 6.32
C ASN A 28 13.16 8.75 4.80
N LEU A 29 12.18 8.26 4.03
CA LEU A 29 12.24 8.29 2.57
C LEU A 29 12.34 9.73 2.09
N ALA A 30 13.43 10.02 1.40
CA ALA A 30 13.72 11.33 0.83
C ALA A 30 14.09 11.19 -0.64
N VAL A 31 13.50 12.05 -1.47
CA VAL A 31 13.95 12.31 -2.83
C VAL A 31 14.38 13.76 -2.92
N THR A 32 15.63 14.00 -3.31
CA THR A 32 16.22 15.34 -3.34
C THR A 32 16.99 15.57 -4.63
N GLY A 33 17.49 16.79 -4.85
CA GLY A 33 18.34 17.10 -6.00
C GLY A 33 17.66 16.92 -7.36
N VAL A 34 16.33 17.00 -7.42
CA VAL A 34 15.55 16.75 -8.64
C VAL A 34 15.88 17.79 -9.71
N THR A 35 16.41 17.35 -10.85
CA THR A 35 16.81 18.21 -11.97
C THR A 35 16.47 17.55 -13.30
N VAL A 36 16.25 18.37 -14.33
CA VAL A 36 16.03 17.90 -15.71
C VAL A 36 17.30 18.14 -16.52
N LYS A 37 17.79 17.10 -17.21
CA LYS A 37 18.94 17.16 -18.12
C LYS A 37 18.52 16.89 -19.56
N PRO A 38 19.07 17.62 -20.55
CA PRO A 38 18.79 17.37 -21.95
C PRO A 38 19.22 15.95 -22.37
N ARG A 39 18.41 15.29 -23.21
CA ARG A 39 18.76 14.02 -23.85
C ARG A 39 18.60 14.10 -25.37
N ASP A 40 17.38 14.24 -25.86
CA ASP A 40 17.10 14.34 -27.31
C ASP A 40 15.95 15.32 -27.61
N ASN A 41 15.23 15.14 -28.73
CA ASN A 41 14.17 16.04 -29.18
C ASN A 41 12.77 15.68 -28.66
N SER A 42 12.61 14.51 -28.04
CA SER A 42 11.34 14.04 -27.46
C SER A 42 11.48 13.63 -25.99
N THR A 43 12.70 13.41 -25.50
CA THR A 43 12.97 12.96 -24.14
C THR A 43 14.03 13.77 -23.40
N ALA A 44 13.94 13.74 -22.07
CA ALA A 44 14.90 14.31 -21.14
C ALA A 44 15.21 13.30 -20.01
N LEU A 45 16.32 13.50 -19.31
CA LEU A 45 16.62 12.75 -18.10
C LEU A 45 16.10 13.52 -16.89
N ILE A 46 15.36 12.87 -16.00
CA ILE A 46 15.08 13.38 -14.66
C ILE A 46 16.10 12.74 -13.74
N GLN A 47 17.01 13.56 -13.19
CA GLN A 47 18.02 13.11 -12.23
C GLN A 47 17.60 13.50 -10.81
N PHE A 48 17.80 12.59 -9.85
CA PHE A 48 17.52 12.81 -8.44
C PHE A 48 18.41 11.92 -7.55
N ASP A 49 18.45 12.28 -6.27
CA ASP A 49 19.03 11.46 -5.21
C ASP A 49 17.90 10.85 -4.38
N ILE A 50 18.10 9.63 -3.89
CA ILE A 50 17.10 8.91 -3.10
C ILE A 50 17.74 8.20 -1.91
N SER A 51 17.10 8.28 -0.75
CA SER A 51 17.51 7.53 0.44
C SER A 51 16.34 7.17 1.33
N TRP A 52 16.43 6.03 2.00
CA TRP A 52 15.55 5.68 3.12
C TRP A 52 16.24 4.64 4.01
N GLU A 53 15.84 4.58 5.28
CA GLU A 53 16.33 3.64 6.27
C GLU A 53 15.63 2.29 6.12
N ASN A 54 16.26 1.24 6.66
CA ASN A 54 15.66 -0.09 6.78
C ASN A 54 15.06 -0.66 5.48
N SER A 55 15.74 -0.43 4.36
CA SER A 55 15.44 -1.12 3.12
C SER A 55 15.91 -2.56 3.18
N TRP A 56 15.16 -3.49 2.60
CA TRP A 56 15.54 -4.89 2.49
C TRP A 56 15.23 -5.48 1.13
N ARG A 57 16.01 -6.48 0.75
CA ARG A 57 15.65 -7.42 -0.30
C ARG A 57 16.03 -8.83 0.13
N HIS A 58 15.05 -9.72 0.21
CA HIS A 58 15.22 -11.14 0.43
C HIS A 58 14.66 -11.89 -0.77
N THR A 59 15.54 -12.41 -1.61
CA THR A 59 15.20 -12.92 -2.95
C THR A 59 14.26 -14.14 -2.96
N ASN A 60 13.99 -14.72 -1.79
CA ASN A 60 13.11 -15.86 -1.59
C ASN A 60 11.79 -15.51 -0.88
N ILE A 61 11.62 -14.28 -0.38
CA ILE A 61 10.44 -13.88 0.41
C ILE A 61 9.80 -12.63 -0.17
N ASN A 62 10.44 -11.47 0.03
CA ASN A 62 9.98 -10.18 -0.46
C ASN A 62 11.08 -9.10 -0.36
N HIS A 63 10.71 -7.88 -0.73
CA HIS A 63 11.54 -6.68 -0.61
C HIS A 63 10.67 -5.46 -0.36
N ASP A 64 11.30 -4.37 0.04
CA ASP A 64 10.72 -3.04 -0.08
C ASP A 64 11.21 -2.30 -1.33
N ALA A 65 10.48 -1.25 -1.68
CA ALA A 65 10.79 -0.37 -2.79
C ALA A 65 10.21 1.02 -2.53
N ALA A 66 10.78 2.05 -3.14
CA ALA A 66 10.12 3.34 -3.30
C ALA A 66 9.40 3.39 -4.65
N TRP A 67 8.09 3.65 -4.65
CA TRP A 67 7.36 4.06 -5.85
C TRP A 67 7.60 5.55 -6.08
N VAL A 68 8.39 5.88 -7.10
CA VAL A 68 8.74 7.25 -7.45
C VAL A 68 8.01 7.66 -8.72
N PHE A 69 7.36 8.82 -8.68
CA PHE A 69 6.68 9.40 -9.83
C PHE A 69 6.86 10.91 -9.88
N PHE A 70 6.63 11.49 -11.06
CA PHE A 70 6.98 12.88 -11.31
C PHE A 70 5.79 13.68 -11.81
N LYS A 71 5.78 14.95 -11.42
CA LYS A 71 4.84 15.95 -11.89
C LYS A 71 5.61 17.11 -12.51
N VAL A 72 5.15 17.58 -13.66
CA VAL A 72 5.76 18.64 -14.45
C VAL A 72 4.79 19.81 -14.61
N LEU A 73 5.33 21.02 -14.56
CA LEU A 73 4.59 22.25 -14.83
C LEU A 73 5.38 23.11 -15.82
N ALA A 74 4.79 23.41 -16.98
CA ALA A 74 5.39 24.31 -17.96
C ALA A 74 5.40 25.76 -17.44
N GLU A 75 6.54 26.45 -17.56
CA GLU A 75 6.69 27.85 -17.14
C GLU A 75 6.30 28.84 -18.25
N ASN A 76 6.46 28.44 -19.51
CA ASN A 76 6.25 29.26 -20.68
C ASN A 76 4.96 28.90 -21.43
N ARG A 77 4.00 28.29 -20.73
CA ARG A 77 2.68 27.91 -21.26
C ARG A 77 1.61 28.19 -20.21
N ASP A 78 0.36 28.33 -20.66
CA ASP A 78 -0.80 28.55 -19.80
C ASP A 78 -1.25 27.23 -19.15
N TRP A 79 -0.45 26.69 -18.23
CA TRP A 79 -0.81 25.54 -17.42
C TRP A 79 -1.19 25.97 -16.01
N GLU A 80 -2.43 25.67 -15.63
CA GLU A 80 -2.97 25.99 -14.30
C GLU A 80 -2.69 24.89 -13.26
N SER A 81 -2.10 23.76 -13.67
CA SER A 81 -1.79 22.64 -12.79
C SER A 81 -0.62 21.79 -13.25
N TRP A 82 -0.08 21.05 -12.28
CA TRP A 82 0.93 20.03 -12.50
C TRP A 82 0.36 18.86 -13.31
N ARG A 83 1.10 18.42 -14.32
CA ARG A 83 0.75 17.25 -15.15
C ARG A 83 1.69 16.10 -14.86
N HIS A 84 1.23 14.87 -15.07
CA HIS A 84 2.06 13.70 -14.84
C HIS A 84 3.11 13.51 -15.94
N ALA A 85 4.34 13.18 -15.54
CA ALA A 85 5.41 12.86 -16.49
C ALA A 85 5.39 11.36 -16.80
N THR A 86 5.32 11.00 -18.08
CA THR A 86 5.38 9.60 -18.54
C THR A 86 6.83 9.19 -18.80
N LEU A 87 7.30 8.13 -18.16
CA LEU A 87 8.62 7.57 -18.39
C LEU A 87 8.68 6.83 -19.72
N GLU A 88 9.84 6.84 -20.37
CA GLU A 88 10.09 6.08 -21.60
C GLU A 88 10.83 4.77 -21.30
N GLY A 89 10.33 3.66 -21.82
CA GLY A 89 10.89 2.32 -21.56
C GLY A 89 10.14 1.57 -20.47
N VAL A 90 10.33 0.25 -20.42
CA VAL A 90 9.61 -0.68 -19.53
C VAL A 90 10.57 -1.75 -19.02
N GLY A 91 10.23 -2.39 -17.89
CA GLY A 91 11.01 -3.45 -17.28
C GLY A 91 12.10 -2.95 -16.34
N ILE A 92 13.07 -3.82 -16.06
CA ILE A 92 14.18 -3.55 -15.12
C ILE A 92 15.31 -2.83 -15.86
N ASN A 93 15.72 -1.67 -15.33
CA ASN A 93 16.78 -0.81 -15.82
C ASN A 93 16.68 -0.51 -17.34
N PRO A 94 15.60 0.15 -17.81
CA PRO A 94 15.40 0.41 -19.23
C PRO A 94 16.54 1.25 -19.86
N PRO A 95 16.73 1.18 -21.19
CA PRO A 95 17.81 1.92 -21.86
C PRO A 95 17.85 3.42 -21.57
N GLY A 96 19.03 3.90 -21.17
CA GLY A 96 19.27 5.29 -20.83
C GLY A 96 18.91 5.69 -19.40
N PHE A 97 18.39 4.76 -18.58
CA PHE A 97 18.31 4.93 -17.14
C PHE A 97 19.70 4.73 -16.51
N SER A 98 19.89 5.29 -15.33
CA SER A 98 21.09 5.09 -14.51
C SER A 98 20.70 4.92 -13.05
N ALA A 99 21.20 3.86 -12.42
CA ALA A 99 21.07 3.64 -10.98
C ALA A 99 21.90 4.62 -10.12
N GLY A 100 22.70 5.49 -10.75
CA GLY A 100 23.56 6.43 -10.05
C GLY A 100 24.72 5.74 -9.33
N THR A 101 25.15 6.31 -8.21
CA THR A 101 26.21 5.79 -7.33
C THR A 101 25.69 5.60 -5.91
N GLY A 102 26.21 4.61 -5.18
CA GLY A 102 25.79 4.32 -3.80
C GLY A 102 25.33 2.87 -3.67
N THR A 103 24.23 2.65 -2.95
CA THR A 103 23.56 1.34 -2.91
C THR A 103 23.16 0.92 -4.33
N PRO A 104 23.52 -0.29 -4.82
CA PRO A 104 23.08 -0.77 -6.13
C PRO A 104 21.55 -0.87 -6.23
N LEU A 105 20.97 -0.34 -7.30
CA LEU A 105 19.52 -0.24 -7.50
C LEU A 105 19.03 -0.98 -8.74
N ASP A 106 17.84 -1.58 -8.61
CA ASP A 106 16.98 -1.89 -9.75
C ASP A 106 15.95 -0.75 -9.90
N LEU A 107 15.84 -0.22 -11.13
CA LEU A 107 14.82 0.74 -11.54
C LEU A 107 13.79 0.03 -12.39
N ILE A 108 12.60 -0.21 -11.85
CA ILE A 108 11.58 -1.05 -12.47
C ILE A 108 10.44 -0.17 -12.97
N VAL A 109 10.31 -0.04 -14.29
CA VAL A 109 9.27 0.78 -14.93
C VAL A 109 8.13 -0.13 -15.40
N PRO A 110 6.90 0.04 -14.88
CA PRO A 110 5.74 -0.70 -15.36
C PRO A 110 5.36 -0.30 -16.80
N ASP A 111 4.54 -1.12 -17.46
CA ASP A 111 4.16 -0.93 -18.87
C ASP A 111 3.47 0.40 -19.18
N ASP A 112 2.82 1.03 -18.20
CA ASP A 112 2.15 2.32 -18.38
C ASP A 112 3.08 3.55 -18.22
N GLY A 113 4.34 3.36 -17.82
CA GLY A 113 5.33 4.43 -17.66
C GLY A 113 4.97 5.50 -16.62
N THR A 114 3.99 5.30 -15.75
CA THR A 114 3.51 6.30 -14.77
C THR A 114 4.50 6.60 -13.64
N GLY A 115 5.50 5.75 -13.46
CA GLY A 115 6.50 5.90 -12.42
C GLY A 115 7.49 4.74 -12.44
N VAL A 116 8.31 4.66 -11.40
CA VAL A 116 9.36 3.66 -11.28
C VAL A 116 9.39 3.12 -9.85
N PHE A 117 9.48 1.80 -9.70
CA PHE A 117 9.88 1.22 -8.42
C PHE A 117 11.41 1.26 -8.34
N VAL A 118 11.92 1.86 -7.27
CA VAL A 118 13.33 1.86 -6.92
C VAL A 118 13.53 0.89 -5.76
N ARG A 119 14.31 -0.17 -5.95
CA ARG A 119 14.64 -1.14 -4.89
C ARG A 119 16.13 -1.46 -4.89
N ARG A 120 16.61 -2.09 -3.81
CA ARG A 120 17.94 -2.72 -3.79
C ARG A 120 18.06 -3.75 -4.92
N ALA A 121 19.13 -3.66 -5.71
CA ALA A 121 19.44 -4.69 -6.71
C ALA A 121 19.99 -5.97 -6.06
N GLN A 122 20.70 -5.84 -4.93
CA GLN A 122 21.34 -6.95 -4.23
C GLN A 122 20.55 -7.34 -2.97
N GLU A 123 20.66 -8.62 -2.60
CA GLU A 123 20.15 -9.10 -1.33
C GLU A 123 20.85 -8.39 -0.16
N GLY A 124 20.08 -8.07 0.87
CA GLY A 124 20.56 -7.42 2.07
C GLY A 124 19.59 -6.40 2.64
N ASP A 125 19.96 -5.87 3.79
CA ASP A 125 19.17 -4.95 4.60
C ASP A 125 19.96 -3.70 5.01
N GLY A 126 19.26 -2.69 5.54
CA GLY A 126 19.83 -1.46 6.10
C GLY A 126 19.45 -0.20 5.34
N THR A 127 20.20 0.89 5.51
CA THR A 127 19.95 2.15 4.77
C THR A 127 20.25 1.99 3.28
N LEU A 128 19.31 2.40 2.42
CA LEU A 128 19.54 2.58 0.99
C LEU A 128 19.81 4.05 0.75
N SER A 129 20.89 4.35 0.03
CA SER A 129 21.23 5.72 -0.38
C SER A 129 21.92 5.69 -1.73
N ALA A 130 21.37 6.40 -2.70
CA ALA A 130 21.92 6.51 -4.04
C ALA A 130 21.81 7.95 -4.55
N SER A 131 22.88 8.42 -5.19
CA SER A 131 22.96 9.76 -5.78
C SER A 131 23.05 9.68 -7.30
N GLY A 132 22.44 10.65 -7.97
CA GLY A 132 22.46 10.77 -9.42
C GLY A 132 21.70 9.67 -10.15
N VAL A 133 20.68 9.10 -9.51
CA VAL A 133 19.71 8.23 -10.17
C VAL A 133 19.07 9.01 -11.30
N SER A 134 18.96 8.42 -12.49
CA SER A 134 18.38 9.09 -13.65
C SER A 134 17.38 8.21 -14.37
N VAL A 135 16.20 8.77 -14.63
CA VAL A 135 15.12 8.13 -15.40
C VAL A 135 14.82 8.92 -16.66
N VAL A 136 14.25 8.27 -17.66
CA VAL A 136 13.98 8.88 -18.97
C VAL A 136 12.53 9.33 -19.01
N TRP A 137 12.30 10.62 -19.20
CA TRP A 137 10.99 11.21 -19.34
C TRP A 137 10.69 11.53 -20.81
N ASN A 138 9.58 11.00 -21.31
CA ASN A 138 9.03 11.35 -22.61
C ASN A 138 8.23 12.66 -22.50
N PHE A 139 8.90 13.81 -22.59
CA PHE A 139 8.21 15.11 -22.48
C PHE A 139 7.24 15.37 -23.64
N ALA A 140 7.43 14.70 -24.79
CA ALA A 140 6.52 14.81 -25.92
C ALA A 140 5.11 14.26 -25.58
N SER A 141 4.98 13.31 -24.63
CA SER A 141 3.68 12.84 -24.14
C SER A 141 2.87 13.94 -23.43
N ASN A 142 3.56 14.97 -22.92
CA ASN A 142 2.94 16.15 -22.33
C ASN A 142 2.72 17.29 -23.34
N ALA A 143 2.87 17.00 -24.63
CA ALA A 143 2.87 17.98 -25.73
C ALA A 143 3.94 19.08 -25.60
N LEU A 144 5.02 18.82 -24.85
CA LEU A 144 6.15 19.73 -24.72
C LEU A 144 7.16 19.53 -25.86
N VAL A 145 7.96 20.56 -26.11
CA VAL A 145 9.09 20.55 -27.03
C VAL A 145 10.38 20.91 -26.29
N LYS A 146 11.53 20.58 -26.86
CA LYS A 146 12.85 20.75 -26.23
C LYS A 146 13.16 22.16 -25.70
N THR A 147 12.55 23.19 -26.28
CA THR A 147 12.75 24.60 -25.88
C THR A 147 11.84 25.06 -24.75
N ASP A 148 10.85 24.26 -24.35
CA ASP A 148 9.99 24.59 -23.22
C ASP A 148 10.77 24.58 -21.91
N ARG A 149 10.40 25.50 -21.03
CA ARG A 149 10.93 25.56 -19.66
C ARG A 149 9.94 24.94 -18.72
N VAL A 150 10.41 24.13 -17.80
CA VAL A 150 9.55 23.39 -16.88
C VAL A 150 10.08 23.42 -15.46
N ARG A 151 9.15 23.32 -14.50
CA ARG A 151 9.42 22.89 -13.13
C ARG A 151 9.04 21.43 -13.01
N ILE A 152 9.79 20.70 -12.18
CA ILE A 152 9.52 19.29 -11.90
C ILE A 152 9.48 19.04 -10.39
N ARG A 153 8.58 18.16 -9.97
CA ARG A 153 8.51 17.61 -8.62
C ARG A 153 8.58 16.10 -8.70
N ALA A 154 9.37 15.50 -7.82
CA ALA A 154 9.37 14.07 -7.58
C ALA A 154 8.60 13.79 -6.29
N TYR A 155 7.79 12.74 -6.33
CA TYR A 155 7.09 12.21 -5.17
C TYR A 155 7.49 10.77 -5.01
N ALA A 156 7.57 10.31 -3.76
CA ALA A 156 7.94 8.95 -3.47
C ALA A 156 7.09 8.37 -2.35
N VAL A 157 6.73 7.11 -2.49
CA VAL A 157 5.94 6.36 -1.51
C VAL A 157 6.65 5.04 -1.24
N GLU A 158 6.89 4.73 0.03
CA GLU A 158 7.44 3.43 0.40
C GLU A 158 6.41 2.33 0.20
N MET A 159 6.83 1.27 -0.45
CA MET A 159 6.03 0.12 -0.84
C MET A 159 6.72 -1.17 -0.40
N VAL A 160 5.92 -2.20 -0.15
CA VAL A 160 6.37 -3.56 0.13
C VAL A 160 5.83 -4.49 -0.94
N TYR A 161 6.71 -5.31 -1.50
CA TYR A 161 6.31 -6.37 -2.41
C TYR A 161 5.60 -7.48 -1.64
N VAL A 162 4.35 -7.75 -2.01
CA VAL A 162 3.56 -8.88 -1.53
C VAL A 162 3.64 -9.97 -2.59
N ALA A 163 4.33 -11.06 -2.26
CA ALA A 163 4.64 -12.10 -3.23
C ALA A 163 3.42 -12.92 -3.65
N GLN A 164 3.47 -13.43 -4.88
CA GLN A 164 2.47 -14.34 -5.42
C GLN A 164 2.33 -15.58 -4.52
N GLY A 165 1.10 -16.04 -4.33
CA GLY A 165 0.86 -17.36 -3.75
C GLY A 165 -0.43 -17.46 -2.95
N ALA A 166 -0.79 -18.69 -2.65
CA ALA A 166 -2.00 -18.99 -1.89
C ALA A 166 -1.98 -18.38 -0.49
N PHE A 167 -3.16 -18.12 0.05
CA PHE A 167 -3.38 -17.66 1.42
C PHE A 167 -4.80 -17.97 1.87
N TYR A 168 -5.04 -17.86 3.17
CA TYR A 168 -6.38 -17.99 3.73
C TYR A 168 -7.02 -16.62 3.94
N ALA A 169 -8.26 -16.46 3.48
CA ALA A 169 -9.15 -15.36 3.82
C ALA A 169 -10.09 -15.79 4.94
N GLY A 170 -10.21 -14.98 5.98
CA GLY A 170 -10.80 -15.40 7.25
C GLY A 170 -9.80 -16.12 8.15
N SER A 171 -10.21 -16.34 9.41
CA SER A 171 -9.36 -16.98 10.42
C SER A 171 -10.00 -18.21 11.10
N GLY A 172 -11.31 -18.42 10.92
CA GLY A 172 -12.09 -19.38 11.70
C GLY A 172 -12.32 -18.97 13.17
N GLY A 173 -12.01 -17.72 13.52
CA GLY A 173 -12.29 -17.15 14.84
C GLY A 173 -13.69 -16.56 14.98
N THR A 174 -13.85 -15.63 15.93
CA THR A 174 -15.14 -14.99 16.24
C THR A 174 -15.27 -13.60 15.62
N GLU A 175 -14.39 -13.25 14.68
CA GLU A 175 -14.42 -11.96 14.01
C GLU A 175 -15.71 -11.77 13.21
N PRO A 176 -16.42 -10.65 13.42
CA PRO A 176 -17.72 -10.42 12.78
C PRO A 176 -17.58 -10.29 11.26
N HIS A 177 -18.47 -11.00 10.54
CA HIS A 177 -18.57 -11.03 9.07
C HIS A 177 -17.27 -11.42 8.34
N ALA A 178 -16.39 -12.16 9.00
CA ALA A 178 -15.18 -12.71 8.40
C ALA A 178 -15.51 -13.51 7.13
N PHE A 179 -14.51 -13.63 6.25
CA PHE A 179 -14.60 -14.57 5.14
C PHE A 179 -14.53 -16.01 5.65
N TYR A 180 -15.20 -16.91 4.94
CA TYR A 180 -15.16 -18.33 5.22
C TYR A 180 -15.48 -19.14 3.96
N ALA A 181 -15.18 -20.43 4.04
CA ALA A 181 -15.44 -21.41 2.99
C ALA A 181 -16.92 -21.81 2.97
N GLY A 182 -17.75 -20.96 2.34
CA GLY A 182 -19.12 -21.26 1.92
C GLY A 182 -19.92 -22.08 2.93
N ALA A 183 -20.22 -23.33 2.56
CA ALA A 183 -21.03 -24.28 3.33
C ALA A 183 -20.52 -24.59 4.76
N SER A 184 -19.47 -23.93 5.24
CA SER A 184 -18.96 -23.98 6.61
C SER A 184 -18.57 -22.58 7.09
N ASP A 185 -19.34 -22.02 8.01
CA ASP A 185 -19.17 -20.67 8.57
C ASP A 185 -17.92 -20.50 9.45
N ASN A 186 -17.28 -21.60 9.84
CA ASN A 186 -16.13 -21.61 10.74
C ASN A 186 -14.78 -21.96 10.07
N LEU A 187 -14.76 -22.23 8.75
CA LEU A 187 -13.52 -22.57 8.05
C LEU A 187 -13.03 -21.37 7.22
N PRO A 188 -11.77 -20.96 7.37
CA PRO A 188 -11.21 -19.92 6.51
C PRO A 188 -11.17 -20.40 5.05
N PHE A 189 -11.36 -19.48 4.11
CA PHE A 189 -11.39 -19.78 2.69
C PHE A 189 -9.98 -19.76 2.09
N LEU A 190 -9.58 -20.83 1.41
CA LEU A 190 -8.31 -20.87 0.69
C LEU A 190 -8.43 -20.12 -0.64
N VAL A 191 -7.74 -18.99 -0.74
CA VAL A 191 -7.51 -18.30 -2.02
C VAL A 191 -6.25 -18.87 -2.64
N ASP A 192 -6.40 -19.68 -3.68
CA ASP A 192 -5.31 -20.30 -4.41
C ASP A 192 -5.34 -19.99 -5.92
N ALA A 193 -4.46 -20.65 -6.67
CA ALA A 193 -4.37 -20.50 -8.11
C ALA A 193 -5.64 -20.96 -8.83
N ALA A 194 -6.27 -22.03 -8.35
CA ALA A 194 -7.44 -22.64 -8.98
C ALA A 194 -8.67 -21.74 -8.82
N TRP A 195 -8.92 -21.21 -7.62
CA TRP A 195 -10.01 -20.26 -7.41
C TRP A 195 -9.73 -18.90 -8.08
N SER A 196 -8.47 -18.48 -8.16
CA SER A 196 -8.09 -17.21 -8.81
C SER A 196 -7.97 -17.29 -10.34
N ALA A 197 -8.14 -18.47 -10.94
CA ALA A 197 -8.10 -18.65 -12.40
C ALA A 197 -9.25 -17.88 -13.09
N PRO A 198 -9.22 -17.71 -14.42
CA PRO A 198 -10.38 -17.19 -15.15
C PRO A 198 -11.66 -17.97 -14.80
N SER A 199 -12.80 -17.28 -14.70
CA SER A 199 -14.08 -17.82 -14.24
C SER A 199 -14.62 -18.98 -15.08
N ALA A 200 -14.15 -19.13 -16.32
CA ALA A 200 -14.46 -20.26 -17.19
C ALA A 200 -13.63 -21.54 -16.89
N SER A 201 -12.60 -21.45 -16.05
CA SER A 201 -11.64 -22.55 -15.81
C SER A 201 -12.25 -23.68 -14.97
N SER A 202 -13.22 -23.37 -14.12
CA SER A 202 -13.97 -24.35 -13.35
C SER A 202 -15.31 -23.76 -12.86
N PRO A 203 -16.24 -24.59 -12.38
CA PRO A 203 -17.49 -24.11 -11.79
C PRO A 203 -17.29 -23.21 -10.55
N ASP A 204 -16.15 -23.34 -9.86
CA ASP A 204 -15.86 -22.64 -8.58
C ASP A 204 -14.90 -21.44 -8.74
N ALA A 205 -14.18 -21.36 -9.86
CA ALA A 205 -13.24 -20.28 -10.12
C ALA A 205 -13.93 -18.90 -10.02
N ARG A 206 -13.38 -18.01 -9.18
CA ARG A 206 -13.89 -16.66 -8.92
C ARG A 206 -15.33 -16.60 -8.42
N ARG A 207 -15.85 -17.70 -7.88
CA ARG A 207 -17.21 -17.74 -7.34
C ARG A 207 -17.25 -17.32 -5.89
N THR A 208 -18.26 -16.55 -5.58
CA THR A 208 -18.71 -16.30 -4.21
C THR A 208 -20.09 -16.89 -4.03
N GLY A 209 -20.35 -17.49 -2.88
CA GLY A 209 -21.64 -18.12 -2.61
C GLY A 209 -21.58 -18.99 -1.35
N ASN A 210 -22.74 -19.24 -0.75
CA ASN A 210 -22.86 -20.19 0.36
C ASN A 210 -22.83 -21.64 -0.15
N VAL A 211 -21.75 -22.00 -0.81
CA VAL A 211 -21.53 -23.30 -1.47
C VAL A 211 -20.10 -23.74 -1.17
N THR A 212 -19.90 -25.05 -1.02
CA THR A 212 -18.54 -25.62 -0.82
C THR A 212 -17.59 -25.11 -1.91
N ASN A 213 -16.34 -24.81 -1.55
CA ASN A 213 -15.30 -24.24 -2.44
C ASN A 213 -15.56 -22.84 -3.00
N GLN A 214 -16.56 -22.12 -2.48
CA GLN A 214 -16.81 -20.72 -2.84
C GLN A 214 -16.56 -19.81 -1.64
N LEU A 215 -16.04 -18.62 -1.93
CA LEU A 215 -15.81 -17.62 -0.91
C LEU A 215 -17.15 -17.07 -0.40
N TRP A 216 -17.30 -16.98 0.92
CA TRP A 216 -18.52 -16.50 1.53
C TRP A 216 -18.27 -15.60 2.73
N ALA A 217 -19.25 -14.75 3.02
CA ALA A 217 -19.35 -13.93 4.22
C ALA A 217 -20.82 -13.55 4.45
N GLY A 218 -21.50 -14.35 5.27
CA GLY A 218 -22.95 -14.30 5.49
C GLY A 218 -23.50 -12.90 5.75
N GLY A 219 -24.57 -12.56 5.04
CA GLY A 219 -25.29 -11.29 5.17
C GLY A 219 -24.52 -10.05 4.67
N THR A 220 -23.28 -10.22 4.18
CA THR A 220 -22.49 -9.10 3.65
C THR A 220 -22.28 -9.25 2.17
N ILE A 221 -21.86 -10.43 1.67
CA ILE A 221 -21.56 -10.61 0.25
C ILE A 221 -22.67 -11.38 -0.46
N SER A 222 -22.86 -11.11 -1.75
CA SER A 222 -23.85 -11.81 -2.59
C SER A 222 -23.27 -13.04 -3.28
N ALA A 223 -24.12 -13.96 -3.75
CA ALA A 223 -23.67 -15.03 -4.64
C ALA A 223 -23.36 -14.46 -6.03
N GLY A 224 -22.29 -14.90 -6.69
CA GLY A 224 -21.93 -14.39 -8.01
C GLY A 224 -20.52 -14.76 -8.48
N THR A 225 -20.07 -14.07 -9.53
CA THR A 225 -18.77 -14.29 -10.17
C THR A 225 -17.97 -13.00 -10.16
N LEU A 226 -16.71 -13.04 -9.76
CA LEU A 226 -15.79 -11.91 -9.91
C LEU A 226 -15.27 -11.84 -11.35
N HIS A 227 -15.05 -10.64 -11.88
CA HIS A 227 -14.39 -10.46 -13.17
C HIS A 227 -13.01 -11.12 -13.19
N ASP A 228 -12.55 -11.60 -14.34
CA ASP A 228 -11.27 -12.32 -14.47
C ASP A 228 -10.05 -11.43 -14.14
N ALA A 229 -10.21 -10.11 -14.26
CA ALA A 229 -9.21 -9.12 -13.85
C ALA A 229 -9.32 -8.67 -12.39
N PHE A 230 -10.35 -9.08 -11.63
CA PHE A 230 -10.49 -8.69 -10.22
C PHE A 230 -9.29 -9.21 -9.41
N PRO A 231 -8.59 -8.37 -8.63
CA PRO A 231 -7.48 -8.82 -7.79
C PRO A 231 -7.96 -9.70 -6.64
N THR A 232 -7.58 -10.96 -6.66
CA THR A 232 -7.90 -11.91 -5.59
C THR A 232 -6.86 -11.91 -4.47
N GLY A 233 -5.76 -11.17 -4.61
CA GLY A 233 -4.59 -11.25 -3.73
C GLY A 233 -3.65 -12.43 -4.03
N TYR A 234 -3.99 -13.31 -4.99
CA TYR A 234 -3.09 -14.40 -5.40
C TYR A 234 -1.89 -13.89 -6.19
N LYS A 235 -2.10 -13.03 -7.18
CA LYS A 235 -1.04 -12.39 -7.99
C LYS A 235 -0.23 -11.41 -7.13
N PRO A 236 1.05 -11.17 -7.47
CA PRO A 236 1.90 -10.27 -6.69
C PRO A 236 1.47 -8.82 -6.88
N PHE A 237 1.67 -8.01 -5.84
CA PHE A 237 1.41 -6.57 -5.85
C PHE A 237 2.33 -5.85 -4.88
N TYR A 238 2.50 -4.56 -5.08
CA TYR A 238 3.13 -3.66 -4.13
C TYR A 238 2.04 -3.00 -3.27
N CYS A 239 2.24 -3.02 -1.95
CA CYS A 239 1.37 -2.32 -1.00
C CYS A 239 2.13 -1.18 -0.37
N MET A 240 1.51 0.00 -0.22
CA MET A 240 2.13 1.07 0.57
C MET A 240 2.53 0.52 1.94
N LYS A 241 3.75 0.83 2.41
CA LYS A 241 4.27 0.36 3.69
C LYS A 241 3.52 0.97 4.88
N TYR A 242 3.04 2.19 4.69
CA TYR A 242 2.33 3.00 5.67
C TYR A 242 0.96 3.46 5.16
N GLU A 243 0.07 3.83 6.08
CA GLU A 243 -1.10 4.66 5.75
C GLU A 243 -0.62 5.99 5.15
N ILE A 244 -1.46 6.65 4.32
CA ILE A 244 -1.15 7.98 3.80
C ILE A 244 -0.84 8.94 4.97
N THR A 245 0.27 9.66 4.89
CA THR A 245 0.66 10.66 5.87
C THR A 245 0.05 12.04 5.58
N GLN A 246 0.00 12.91 6.58
CA GLN A 246 -0.51 14.27 6.40
C GLN A 246 0.35 15.09 5.44
N GLU A 247 1.67 14.85 5.39
CA GLU A 247 2.54 15.46 4.37
C GLU A 247 2.19 14.98 2.96
N GLN A 248 2.05 13.67 2.74
CA GLN A 248 1.66 13.12 1.43
C GLN A 248 0.32 13.69 0.95
N TRP A 249 -0.63 13.90 1.87
CA TRP A 249 -1.91 14.54 1.55
C TRP A 249 -1.76 16.04 1.24
N ALA A 250 -0.93 16.77 1.99
CA ALA A 250 -0.64 18.18 1.73
C ALA A 250 0.08 18.39 0.39
N ASP A 251 1.01 17.51 0.05
CA ASP A 251 1.72 17.46 -1.23
C ASP A 251 0.76 17.20 -2.41
N PHE A 252 -0.17 16.26 -2.22
CA PHE A 252 -1.25 16.01 -3.17
C PHE A 252 -2.07 17.29 -3.39
N LEU A 253 -2.61 17.90 -2.34
CA LEU A 253 -3.42 19.13 -2.44
C LEU A 253 -2.66 20.28 -3.14
N THR A 254 -1.37 20.44 -2.84
CA THR A 254 -0.51 21.48 -3.43
C THR A 254 -0.18 21.23 -4.92
N ALA A 255 -0.37 20.00 -5.41
CA ALA A 255 -0.18 19.66 -6.82
C ALA A 255 -1.43 19.87 -7.68
N LEU A 256 -2.60 20.06 -7.08
CA LEU A 256 -3.88 20.20 -7.76
C LEU A 256 -4.15 21.64 -8.22
N THR A 257 -5.13 21.82 -9.12
CA THR A 257 -5.71 23.16 -9.34
C THR A 257 -6.41 23.64 -8.06
N PRO A 258 -6.60 24.96 -7.86
CA PRO A 258 -7.36 25.47 -6.70
C PRO A 258 -8.78 24.89 -6.62
N ALA A 259 -9.45 24.67 -7.76
CA ALA A 259 -10.79 24.08 -7.81
C ALA A 259 -10.79 22.61 -7.36
N GLN A 260 -9.83 21.81 -7.84
CA GLN A 260 -9.65 20.42 -7.42
C GLN A 260 -9.25 20.35 -5.94
N ALA A 261 -8.31 21.17 -5.48
CA ALA A 261 -7.90 21.18 -4.08
C ALA A 261 -9.06 21.54 -3.13
N ALA A 262 -9.96 22.44 -3.54
CA ALA A 262 -11.14 22.80 -2.76
C ALA A 262 -12.15 21.65 -2.59
N THR A 263 -12.20 20.67 -3.50
CA THR A 263 -13.06 19.49 -3.33
C THR A 263 -12.49 18.49 -2.33
N HIS A 264 -11.16 18.45 -2.19
CA HIS A 264 -10.42 17.49 -1.37
C HIS A 264 -10.00 18.02 0.02
N TYR A 265 -9.79 19.33 0.15
CA TYR A 265 -9.34 19.93 1.40
C TYR A 265 -10.46 19.95 2.44
N PHE A 266 -10.14 19.48 3.65
CA PHE A 266 -11.05 19.50 4.80
C PHE A 266 -10.44 20.30 5.94
N ALA A 267 -10.86 21.56 6.08
CA ALA A 267 -10.36 22.44 7.13
C ALA A 267 -10.88 22.02 8.51
N THR A 268 -10.04 21.33 9.28
CA THR A 268 -10.33 20.92 10.67
C THR A 268 -9.07 20.86 11.50
N THR A 269 -9.21 21.00 12.81
CA THR A 269 -8.15 20.76 13.81
C THR A 269 -8.49 19.59 14.73
N SER A 270 -9.62 18.91 14.48
CA SER A 270 -10.06 17.76 15.27
C SER A 270 -9.18 16.54 15.04
N ALA A 271 -9.15 15.64 16.03
CA ALA A 271 -8.45 14.35 15.94
C ALA A 271 -7.03 14.45 15.37
N ARG A 272 -6.25 15.44 15.84
CA ARG A 272 -4.83 15.59 15.50
C ARG A 272 -4.56 15.88 14.01
N HIS A 273 -5.56 16.40 13.29
CA HIS A 273 -5.38 16.93 11.94
C HIS A 273 -4.65 18.27 11.99
N THR A 274 -3.55 18.39 11.26
CA THR A 274 -2.61 19.53 11.32
C THR A 274 -2.30 20.15 9.95
N ILE A 275 -3.05 19.76 8.92
CA ILE A 275 -2.91 20.33 7.59
C ILE A 275 -3.50 21.74 7.59
N SER A 276 -2.71 22.69 7.12
CA SER A 276 -3.10 24.09 6.97
C SER A 276 -2.83 24.57 5.54
N LYS A 277 -3.48 25.66 5.14
CA LYS A 277 -3.38 26.28 3.83
C LYS A 277 -2.88 27.72 3.98
N ASP A 278 -1.83 28.07 3.24
CA ASP A 278 -1.37 29.44 3.03
C ASP A 278 -1.23 29.70 1.52
N ALA A 279 -1.95 30.70 1.00
CA ALA A 279 -2.25 30.82 -0.43
C ALA A 279 -2.68 29.46 -1.00
N ASP A 280 -2.11 28.95 -2.09
CA ASP A 280 -2.41 27.61 -2.64
C ASP A 280 -1.37 26.54 -2.25
N ILE A 281 -0.68 26.75 -1.14
CA ILE A 281 0.29 25.80 -0.58
C ILE A 281 -0.28 25.20 0.69
N TYR A 282 -0.29 23.86 0.76
CA TYR A 282 -0.73 23.11 1.92
C TYR A 282 0.48 22.52 2.64
N THR A 283 0.48 22.59 3.97
CA THR A 283 1.56 22.06 4.82
C THR A 283 0.97 21.38 6.05
N ALA A 284 1.71 20.41 6.61
CA ALA A 284 1.32 19.70 7.82
C ALA A 284 2.33 19.97 8.95
N ALA A 285 1.86 20.37 10.14
CA ALA A 285 2.74 20.57 11.29
C ALA A 285 3.23 19.24 11.92
N ALA A 286 2.57 18.12 11.60
CA ALA A 286 3.00 16.77 11.93
C ALA A 286 3.05 15.91 10.65
N PRO A 287 4.11 16.03 9.85
CA PRO A 287 4.17 15.47 8.48
C PRO A 287 3.95 13.96 8.43
N ASP A 288 4.60 13.21 9.33
CA ASP A 288 4.58 11.74 9.36
C ASP A 288 3.34 11.13 10.04
N ARG A 289 2.40 11.95 10.52
CA ARG A 289 1.16 11.44 11.13
C ARG A 289 0.25 10.86 10.05
N ALA A 290 -0.36 9.70 10.32
CA ALA A 290 -1.36 9.15 9.43
C ALA A 290 -2.53 10.15 9.22
N CYS A 291 -3.02 10.26 7.99
CA CYS A 291 -4.02 11.22 7.59
C CYS A 291 -5.43 10.62 7.69
N GLY A 292 -6.17 11.00 8.72
CA GLY A 292 -7.62 10.77 8.82
C GLY A 292 -8.41 11.77 7.96
N PHE A 293 -9.74 11.70 8.03
CA PHE A 293 -10.67 12.52 7.25
C PHE A 293 -10.60 12.31 5.74
N LEU A 294 -10.27 11.10 5.28
CA LEU A 294 -10.29 10.75 3.86
C LEU A 294 -11.63 10.10 3.47
N SER A 295 -12.36 10.74 2.56
CA SER A 295 -13.51 10.12 1.90
C SER A 295 -13.06 9.02 0.94
N TRP A 296 -14.00 8.21 0.45
CA TRP A 296 -13.66 7.25 -0.60
C TRP A 296 -13.24 7.94 -1.90
N ALA A 297 -13.90 9.05 -2.26
CA ALA A 297 -13.53 9.83 -3.44
C ALA A 297 -12.13 10.44 -3.31
N ASP A 298 -11.77 10.93 -2.12
CA ASP A 298 -10.43 11.42 -1.79
C ASP A 298 -9.38 10.31 -1.98
N SER A 299 -9.67 9.12 -1.47
CA SER A 299 -8.82 7.94 -1.55
C SER A 299 -8.54 7.55 -3.01
N LEU A 300 -9.60 7.49 -3.83
CA LEU A 300 -9.47 7.23 -5.27
C LEU A 300 -8.70 8.35 -5.97
N ALA A 301 -8.96 9.61 -5.68
CA ALA A 301 -8.24 10.72 -6.31
C ALA A 301 -6.73 10.66 -6.02
N PHE A 302 -6.32 10.36 -4.79
CA PHE A 302 -4.92 10.16 -4.46
C PHE A 302 -4.31 8.95 -5.19
N ALA A 303 -5.01 7.82 -5.23
CA ALA A 303 -4.54 6.65 -5.98
C ALA A 303 -4.38 6.98 -7.47
N ALA A 304 -5.34 7.69 -8.07
CA ALA A 304 -5.29 8.10 -9.47
C ALA A 304 -4.10 9.05 -9.74
N TRP A 305 -3.92 10.05 -8.87
CA TRP A 305 -2.85 11.04 -8.98
C TRP A 305 -1.45 10.43 -8.80
N SER A 306 -1.31 9.47 -7.90
CA SER A 306 -0.03 8.80 -7.63
C SER A 306 0.29 7.65 -8.58
N GLY A 307 -0.60 7.33 -9.52
CA GLY A 307 -0.43 6.15 -10.39
C GLY A 307 -0.59 4.83 -9.64
N LEU A 308 -1.28 4.81 -8.50
CA LEU A 308 -1.60 3.62 -7.73
C LEU A 308 -3.05 3.20 -7.99
N ARG A 309 -3.57 2.21 -7.25
CA ARG A 309 -4.97 1.79 -7.28
C ARG A 309 -5.47 1.47 -5.88
N PRO A 310 -6.79 1.47 -5.65
CA PRO A 310 -7.33 0.97 -4.38
C PRO A 310 -7.06 -0.53 -4.21
N MET A 311 -6.87 -0.92 -2.94
CA MET A 311 -6.67 -2.31 -2.51
C MET A 311 -8.00 -3.04 -2.35
N THR A 312 -8.06 -4.33 -2.69
CA THR A 312 -9.24 -5.17 -2.40
C THR A 312 -9.22 -5.71 -0.96
N GLU A 313 -10.36 -6.09 -0.41
CA GLU A 313 -10.41 -6.73 0.93
C GLU A 313 -9.56 -8.00 1.01
N LEU A 314 -9.41 -8.73 -0.10
CA LEU A 314 -8.60 -9.95 -0.18
C LEU A 314 -7.11 -9.64 -0.21
N GLU A 315 -6.68 -8.62 -0.96
CA GLU A 315 -5.30 -8.13 -0.93
C GLU A 315 -4.92 -7.61 0.46
N TYR A 316 -5.84 -6.93 1.15
CA TYR A 316 -5.61 -6.50 2.54
C TYR A 316 -5.32 -7.70 3.46
N GLU A 317 -6.13 -8.77 3.43
CA GLU A 317 -5.86 -9.95 4.27
C GLU A 317 -4.56 -10.66 3.88
N LYS A 318 -4.23 -10.71 2.58
CA LYS A 318 -2.92 -11.22 2.12
C LYS A 318 -1.77 -10.34 2.63
N ALA A 319 -1.93 -9.02 2.64
CA ALA A 319 -0.94 -8.05 3.11
C ALA A 319 -0.71 -8.14 4.63
N CYS A 320 -1.71 -8.60 5.40
CA CYS A 320 -1.55 -8.92 6.81
C CYS A 320 -0.82 -10.27 7.03
N ARG A 321 -1.40 -11.35 6.49
CA ARG A 321 -1.09 -12.73 6.90
C ARG A 321 0.00 -13.40 6.07
N GLY A 322 0.13 -13.02 4.80
CA GLY A 322 0.96 -13.74 3.85
C GLY A 322 0.50 -15.18 3.64
N PRO A 323 1.42 -16.14 3.44
CA PRO A 323 1.08 -17.56 3.23
C PRO A 323 0.87 -18.35 4.53
N LEU A 324 0.94 -17.70 5.70
CA LEU A 324 0.85 -18.38 6.99
C LEU A 324 -0.56 -18.99 7.21
N PRO A 325 -0.65 -20.13 7.91
CA PRO A 325 -1.93 -20.63 8.40
C PRO A 325 -2.60 -19.56 9.28
N PRO A 326 -3.92 -19.36 9.16
CA PRO A 326 -4.62 -18.38 9.96
C PRO A 326 -4.60 -18.77 11.44
N VAL A 327 -4.46 -17.76 12.30
CA VAL A 327 -4.71 -17.86 13.73
C VAL A 327 -6.04 -17.18 14.03
N ALA A 328 -6.94 -17.85 14.74
CA ALA A 328 -8.23 -17.29 15.13
C ALA A 328 -8.05 -15.98 15.91
N ASN A 329 -8.80 -14.94 15.53
CA ASN A 329 -8.76 -13.60 16.16
C ASN A 329 -7.43 -12.85 16.04
N GLU A 330 -6.65 -13.12 15.00
CA GLU A 330 -5.32 -12.56 14.84
C GLU A 330 -5.25 -11.08 14.45
N TYR A 331 -4.16 -10.44 14.87
CA TYR A 331 -3.72 -9.13 14.42
C TYR A 331 -2.68 -9.28 13.31
N ALA A 332 -2.37 -8.18 12.60
CA ALA A 332 -1.49 -8.23 11.43
C ALA A 332 -0.12 -8.87 11.71
N TRP A 333 0.39 -8.74 12.94
CA TRP A 333 1.70 -9.26 13.35
C TRP A 333 1.73 -10.70 13.84
N ALA A 334 0.57 -11.33 14.03
CA ALA A 334 0.47 -12.60 14.74
C ALA A 334 1.35 -13.70 14.13
N GLN A 335 2.21 -14.31 14.95
CA GLN A 335 3.05 -15.44 14.58
C GLN A 335 2.77 -16.60 15.53
N SER A 336 2.52 -17.79 15.00
CA SER A 336 2.46 -19.01 15.82
C SER A 336 1.51 -18.91 17.03
N GLY A 337 0.44 -18.13 16.93
CA GLY A 337 -0.52 -17.92 18.03
C GLY A 337 -0.24 -16.73 18.94
N ASP A 338 0.81 -15.94 18.71
CA ASP A 338 1.02 -14.68 19.45
C ASP A 338 -0.04 -13.65 19.04
N LEU A 339 -0.94 -13.35 19.99
CA LEU A 339 -2.03 -12.39 19.87
C LEU A 339 -1.81 -11.17 20.78
N THR A 340 -0.57 -10.95 21.22
CA THR A 340 -0.25 -9.86 22.15
C THR A 340 -0.51 -8.52 21.48
N ILE A 341 -1.42 -7.75 22.08
CA ILE A 341 -1.76 -6.39 21.66
C ILE A 341 -1.62 -5.47 22.86
N GLU A 342 -0.77 -4.47 22.75
CA GLU A 342 -0.54 -3.49 23.79
C GLU A 342 -0.87 -2.08 23.29
N LYS A 343 -1.70 -1.40 24.07
CA LYS A 343 -2.26 -0.10 23.72
C LYS A 343 -1.22 0.99 23.94
N GLN A 344 -1.04 1.85 22.94
CA GLN A 344 -0.34 3.11 23.14
C GLN A 344 -1.17 4.07 24.00
N THR A 345 -0.57 4.67 25.03
CA THR A 345 -1.20 5.66 25.91
C THR A 345 -0.50 7.00 25.95
N GLY A 346 0.66 7.12 25.29
CA GLY A 346 1.43 8.36 25.19
C GLY A 346 2.50 8.31 24.11
N HIS A 347 3.39 9.28 24.15
CA HIS A 347 4.55 9.38 23.27
C HIS A 347 5.83 9.56 24.09
N ILE A 348 6.94 8.99 23.62
CA ILE A 348 8.29 9.32 24.07
C ILE A 348 8.88 10.27 23.03
N GLY A 349 9.31 11.46 23.47
CA GLY A 349 9.75 12.55 22.60
C GLY A 349 8.64 13.55 22.29
N THR A 350 8.87 14.43 21.31
CA THR A 350 7.93 15.48 20.91
C THR A 350 6.91 14.94 19.92
N ASP A 351 5.63 14.97 20.29
CA ASP A 351 4.53 14.55 19.41
C ASP A 351 4.49 15.35 18.10
N GLY A 352 4.43 14.65 16.96
CA GLY A 352 4.39 15.25 15.62
C GLY A 352 5.77 15.65 15.07
N SER A 353 6.85 15.30 15.77
CA SER A 353 8.22 15.59 15.31
C SER A 353 8.70 14.71 14.16
N GLY A 354 8.02 13.59 13.91
CA GLY A 354 8.49 12.54 13.00
C GLY A 354 9.45 11.55 13.66
N SER A 355 9.94 11.87 14.86
CA SER A 355 10.94 11.07 15.59
C SER A 355 10.42 10.46 16.89
N GLU A 356 9.20 10.78 17.30
CA GLU A 356 8.59 10.22 18.50
C GLU A 356 8.35 8.72 18.40
N THR A 357 8.35 8.05 19.55
CA THR A 357 8.04 6.62 19.69
C THR A 357 6.86 6.42 20.65
N ALA A 358 6.29 5.23 20.68
CA ALA A 358 5.13 4.92 21.51
C ALA A 358 5.49 4.85 23.00
N SER A 359 4.53 5.22 23.85
CA SER A 359 4.56 4.94 25.30
C SER A 359 3.30 4.15 25.69
N PRO A 360 3.41 3.02 26.41
CA PRO A 360 4.66 2.33 26.77
C PRO A 360 5.43 1.87 25.51
N SER A 361 6.74 1.63 25.64
CA SER A 361 7.60 1.27 24.50
C SER A 361 7.27 -0.09 23.89
N SER A 362 6.54 -0.93 24.62
CA SER A 362 6.03 -2.23 24.17
C SER A 362 4.66 -2.14 23.46
N ALA A 363 4.04 -0.95 23.43
CA ALA A 363 2.83 -0.74 22.66
C ALA A 363 3.10 -1.04 21.17
N ASN A 364 2.14 -1.71 20.53
CA ASN A 364 2.20 -2.09 19.12
C ASN A 364 0.94 -1.70 18.35
N CYS A 365 -0.01 -1.02 19.00
CA CYS A 365 -1.28 -0.62 18.39
C CYS A 365 -1.89 0.60 19.08
N ASN A 366 -2.49 1.50 18.30
CA ASN A 366 -3.34 2.58 18.79
C ASN A 366 -4.79 2.17 18.60
N PHE A 367 -5.51 1.98 19.71
CA PHE A 367 -6.90 1.53 19.75
C PHE A 367 -7.58 2.01 21.04
N ALA A 368 -8.90 1.88 21.15
CA ALA A 368 -9.72 2.21 22.33
C ALA A 368 -9.37 3.57 22.97
N LYS A 369 -9.18 4.59 22.12
CA LYS A 369 -8.81 5.97 22.46
C LYS A 369 -7.54 6.04 23.32
N GLY A 370 -6.59 5.15 23.07
CA GLY A 370 -5.27 5.19 23.69
C GLY A 370 -4.57 6.51 23.44
N ILE A 371 -4.59 6.96 22.18
CA ILE A 371 -4.38 8.35 21.77
C ILE A 371 -5.67 8.84 21.07
N SER A 372 -6.09 10.08 21.36
CA SER A 372 -7.29 10.69 20.75
C SER A 372 -7.03 11.19 19.33
N GLY A 373 -6.88 10.26 18.39
CA GLY A 373 -6.60 10.49 16.98
C GLY A 373 -5.47 9.59 16.47
N PRO A 374 -5.16 9.65 15.16
CA PRO A 374 -4.06 8.89 14.57
C PRO A 374 -2.70 9.31 15.13
N VAL A 375 -1.76 8.37 15.08
CA VAL A 375 -0.35 8.56 15.45
C VAL A 375 0.55 8.53 14.22
N ARG A 376 1.84 8.79 14.42
CA ARG A 376 2.88 8.68 13.38
C ARG A 376 2.82 7.31 12.73
N ALA A 377 2.89 7.25 11.40
CA ALA A 377 2.96 5.97 10.70
C ALA A 377 4.26 5.24 11.08
N GLY A 378 4.16 3.95 11.40
CA GLY A 378 5.25 3.12 11.87
C GLY A 378 5.83 3.56 13.22
N ILE A 379 5.01 4.09 14.13
CA ILE A 379 5.50 4.57 15.43
C ILE A 379 6.08 3.46 16.32
N TYR A 380 5.63 2.22 16.14
CA TYR A 380 6.00 1.04 16.95
C TYR A 380 7.28 0.37 16.49
N ALA A 381 7.62 0.56 15.22
CA ALA A 381 8.86 0.11 14.65
C ALA A 381 10.05 0.84 15.31
N THR A 382 10.98 0.06 15.88
CA THR A 382 12.28 0.55 16.38
C THR A 382 13.44 -0.28 15.82
N THR A 383 14.69 0.16 16.05
CA THR A 383 15.90 -0.54 15.56
C THR A 383 15.99 -2.00 16.02
N GLY A 384 15.36 -2.37 17.14
CA GLY A 384 15.39 -3.73 17.69
C GLY A 384 14.02 -4.38 17.85
N SER A 385 12.94 -3.77 17.37
CA SER A 385 11.60 -4.34 17.51
C SER A 385 11.47 -5.63 16.70
N THR A 386 10.94 -6.66 17.33
CA THR A 386 10.39 -7.82 16.63
C THR A 386 9.17 -7.44 15.79
N ARG A 387 8.71 -8.36 14.95
CA ARG A 387 7.49 -8.17 14.15
C ARG A 387 6.27 -7.80 15.02
N ALA A 388 6.09 -8.46 16.16
CA ALA A 388 4.99 -8.21 17.08
C ALA A 388 5.09 -6.84 17.76
N GLU A 389 6.29 -6.47 18.22
CA GLU A 389 6.54 -5.16 18.83
C GLU A 389 6.38 -4.02 17.81
N ALA A 390 6.78 -4.24 16.55
CA ALA A 390 6.61 -3.26 15.47
C ALA A 390 5.16 -3.14 14.96
N GLY A 391 4.25 -4.03 15.38
CA GLY A 391 2.92 -4.14 14.80
C GLY A 391 2.94 -4.51 13.31
N ALA A 392 4.02 -5.13 12.83
CA ALA A 392 4.30 -5.35 11.42
C ALA A 392 3.65 -6.62 10.89
N SER A 393 3.18 -6.59 9.64
CA SER A 393 2.64 -7.78 8.98
C SER A 393 3.70 -8.83 8.65
N TYR A 394 3.27 -9.99 8.14
CA TYR A 394 4.20 -10.99 7.59
C TYR A 394 5.20 -10.40 6.59
N TRP A 395 4.76 -9.40 5.81
CA TRP A 395 5.56 -8.77 4.77
C TRP A 395 6.39 -7.59 5.27
N GLY A 396 6.21 -7.14 6.52
CA GLY A 396 6.82 -5.90 7.01
C GLY A 396 6.03 -4.63 6.70
N ILE A 397 4.74 -4.75 6.38
CA ILE A 397 3.82 -3.62 6.22
C ILE A 397 3.33 -3.22 7.61
N LEU A 398 3.31 -1.92 7.90
CA LEU A 398 3.04 -1.38 9.24
C LEU A 398 1.62 -0.82 9.35
N ASP A 399 1.11 -0.78 10.58
CA ASP A 399 -0.17 -0.15 10.97
C ASP A 399 -1.42 -0.75 10.30
N LEU A 400 -1.36 -2.01 9.86
CA LEU A 400 -2.54 -2.70 9.31
C LEU A 400 -3.59 -3.02 10.40
N SER A 401 -3.21 -3.06 11.68
CA SER A 401 -4.12 -3.26 12.82
C SER A 401 -4.09 -2.01 13.72
N GLY A 402 -5.23 -1.34 13.88
CA GLY A 402 -5.40 -0.11 14.66
C GLY A 402 -5.22 1.17 13.84
N ASN A 403 -4.91 2.27 14.53
CA ASN A 403 -4.67 3.59 13.96
C ASN A 403 -5.83 4.17 13.12
N LEU A 404 -5.89 3.97 11.80
CA LEU A 404 -7.05 4.35 10.98
C LEU A 404 -7.63 3.15 10.24
N TRP A 405 -8.93 3.25 10.01
CA TRP A 405 -9.63 2.36 9.11
C TRP A 405 -9.11 2.55 7.68
N GLU A 406 -8.71 1.46 7.04
CA GLU A 406 -8.24 1.48 5.65
C GLU A 406 -9.38 1.15 4.68
N ARG A 407 -9.73 2.09 3.81
CA ARG A 407 -10.76 1.88 2.78
C ARG A 407 -10.26 0.94 1.68
N CYS A 408 -11.04 -0.11 1.41
CA CYS A 408 -10.78 -1.13 0.39
C CYS A 408 -11.95 -1.24 -0.60
N VAL A 409 -11.65 -1.77 -1.80
CA VAL A 409 -12.64 -2.24 -2.77
C VAL A 409 -13.36 -3.43 -2.17
N TYR A 410 -14.67 -3.26 -2.00
CA TYR A 410 -15.56 -4.30 -1.51
C TYR A 410 -15.67 -5.45 -2.50
N ILE A 411 -15.73 -6.68 -2.02
CA ILE A 411 -15.74 -7.84 -2.91
C ILE A 411 -16.96 -7.93 -3.86
N ASP A 412 -18.11 -7.36 -3.49
CA ASP A 412 -19.26 -7.27 -4.40
C ASP A 412 -19.07 -6.22 -5.52
N GLN A 413 -17.93 -5.52 -5.60
CA GLN A 413 -17.54 -4.72 -6.76
C GLN A 413 -16.92 -5.58 -7.85
N ARG A 414 -17.72 -6.53 -8.32
CA ARG A 414 -17.28 -7.66 -9.16
C ARG A 414 -16.70 -7.25 -10.49
N THR A 415 -17.01 -6.05 -10.97
CA THR A 415 -16.52 -5.48 -12.23
C THR A 415 -15.20 -4.73 -12.09
N PHE A 416 -14.66 -4.57 -10.88
CA PHE A 416 -13.36 -3.94 -10.66
C PHE A 416 -12.27 -4.76 -11.36
N GLN A 417 -11.45 -4.10 -12.17
CA GLN A 417 -10.40 -4.73 -12.99
C GLN A 417 -9.00 -4.31 -12.58
N ALA A 418 -8.90 -3.45 -11.57
CA ALA A 418 -7.64 -2.97 -11.02
C ALA A 418 -6.75 -2.27 -12.04
N THR A 419 -7.36 -1.46 -12.90
CA THR A 419 -6.59 -0.46 -13.64
C THR A 419 -5.89 0.48 -12.66
N HIS A 420 -4.74 1.02 -13.06
CA HIS A 420 -3.99 1.96 -12.24
C HIS A 420 -4.34 3.40 -12.57
N GLY A 421 -4.09 4.29 -11.61
CA GLY A 421 -4.09 5.72 -11.85
C GLY A 421 -3.21 6.11 -13.03
N THR A 422 -3.65 7.08 -13.80
CA THR A 422 -2.89 7.63 -14.93
C THR A 422 -2.11 8.90 -14.55
N GLY A 423 -2.22 9.33 -13.28
CA GLY A 423 -1.70 10.60 -12.81
C GLY A 423 -2.58 11.81 -13.15
N THR A 424 -3.74 11.59 -13.77
CA THR A 424 -4.71 12.62 -14.19
C THR A 424 -6.04 12.48 -13.45
N LEU A 425 -6.60 13.63 -13.05
CA LEU A 425 -7.91 13.74 -12.42
C LEU A 425 -8.87 14.52 -13.33
N SER A 426 -10.18 14.40 -13.09
CA SER A 426 -11.19 15.24 -13.72
C SER A 426 -11.03 16.71 -13.33
N GLU A 427 -11.76 17.60 -14.00
CA GLU A 427 -11.84 19.03 -13.62
C GLU A 427 -12.26 19.25 -12.17
N THR A 428 -13.05 18.33 -11.60
CA THR A 428 -13.52 18.36 -10.20
C THR A 428 -12.60 17.62 -9.22
N GLY A 429 -11.49 17.04 -9.69
CA GLY A 429 -10.52 16.30 -8.87
C GLY A 429 -10.83 14.82 -8.70
N ALA A 430 -11.86 14.30 -9.36
CA ALA A 430 -12.20 12.87 -9.25
C ALA A 430 -11.25 11.99 -10.06
N ALA A 431 -11.02 10.76 -9.58
CA ALA A 431 -10.40 9.70 -10.38
C ALA A 431 -11.23 9.41 -11.64
N THR A 432 -10.55 9.07 -12.74
CA THR A 432 -11.17 8.90 -14.07
C THR A 432 -11.25 7.44 -14.52
N ASN A 433 -10.71 6.50 -13.74
CA ASN A 433 -10.74 5.07 -14.02
C ASN A 433 -12.17 4.55 -14.06
N ALA A 434 -12.57 3.98 -15.20
CA ALA A 434 -13.96 3.55 -15.45
C ALA A 434 -14.38 2.30 -14.65
N ASP A 435 -13.44 1.42 -14.31
CA ASP A 435 -13.69 0.20 -13.53
C ASP A 435 -13.66 0.43 -12.01
N TRP A 436 -13.25 1.63 -11.57
CA TRP A 436 -13.17 1.92 -10.15
C TRP A 436 -14.56 2.18 -9.57
N PRO A 437 -14.88 1.61 -8.39
CA PRO A 437 -16.20 1.79 -7.80
C PRO A 437 -16.35 3.21 -7.24
N THR A 438 -16.90 4.12 -8.03
CA THR A 438 -17.08 5.54 -7.68
C THR A 438 -18.34 5.81 -6.85
N SER A 439 -19.28 4.87 -6.81
CA SER A 439 -20.52 5.04 -6.05
C SER A 439 -20.27 5.08 -4.53
N MET A 440 -20.88 6.09 -3.91
CA MET A 440 -20.70 6.51 -2.52
C MET A 440 -21.17 5.50 -1.45
N ALA A 441 -21.69 4.33 -1.83
CA ALA A 441 -22.20 3.32 -0.90
C ALA A 441 -21.28 2.09 -0.74
N ILE A 442 -20.06 2.12 -1.29
CA ILE A 442 -19.38 0.90 -1.71
C ILE A 442 -18.06 0.58 -0.98
N SER A 443 -17.23 1.55 -0.62
CA SER A 443 -15.96 1.21 0.04
C SER A 443 -16.22 0.63 1.42
N ARG A 444 -15.54 -0.48 1.75
CA ARG A 444 -15.54 -1.02 3.11
C ARG A 444 -14.21 -0.75 3.76
N VAL A 445 -14.19 -0.81 5.08
CA VAL A 445 -12.98 -0.56 5.84
C VAL A 445 -12.46 -1.83 6.51
N ARG A 446 -11.15 -1.91 6.66
CA ARG A 446 -10.42 -3.01 7.30
C ARG A 446 -9.43 -2.44 8.33
N GLY A 447 -9.03 -3.23 9.32
CA GLY A 447 -7.90 -2.93 10.21
C GLY A 447 -8.21 -2.27 11.55
N GLY A 448 -9.41 -1.77 11.80
CA GLY A 448 -9.72 -1.06 13.03
C GLY A 448 -9.32 0.40 12.96
N SER A 449 -9.53 1.14 14.04
CA SER A 449 -8.99 2.49 14.18
C SER A 449 -8.79 2.84 15.64
N TRP A 450 -8.15 3.98 15.89
CA TRP A 450 -7.70 4.44 17.20
C TRP A 450 -8.80 4.52 18.27
N ASN A 451 -10.08 4.65 17.90
CA ASN A 451 -11.17 4.79 18.86
C ASN A 451 -11.97 3.49 19.12
N PHE A 452 -11.76 2.42 18.35
CA PHE A 452 -12.45 1.13 18.53
C PHE A 452 -11.64 0.14 19.37
N ASP A 453 -12.31 -0.84 19.97
CA ASP A 453 -11.64 -1.89 20.74
C ASP A 453 -10.87 -2.90 19.85
N THR A 454 -10.17 -3.81 20.50
CA THR A 454 -9.28 -4.78 19.86
C THR A 454 -9.99 -5.78 18.95
N THR A 455 -11.32 -5.92 19.01
CA THR A 455 -12.09 -6.78 18.10
C THR A 455 -12.04 -6.25 16.67
N TRP A 456 -12.04 -4.93 16.53
CA TRP A 456 -12.07 -4.25 15.24
C TRP A 456 -10.71 -4.24 14.55
N ALA A 457 -9.63 -4.37 15.32
CA ALA A 457 -8.27 -4.42 14.81
C ALA A 457 -7.84 -5.79 14.26
N ARG A 458 -8.67 -6.83 14.42
CA ARG A 458 -8.36 -8.19 13.94
C ARG A 458 -8.43 -8.26 12.42
N VAL A 459 -7.51 -8.99 11.81
CA VAL A 459 -7.31 -9.07 10.35
C VAL A 459 -8.60 -9.43 9.62
N SER A 460 -9.34 -10.42 10.11
CA SER A 460 -10.55 -10.92 9.46
C SER A 460 -11.84 -10.21 9.88
N CYS A 461 -11.77 -9.18 10.75
CA CYS A 461 -12.94 -8.44 11.22
C CYS A 461 -13.52 -7.53 10.15
N ARG A 462 -14.74 -7.82 9.70
CA ARG A 462 -15.48 -7.09 8.65
C ARG A 462 -16.76 -6.45 9.20
N ALA A 463 -16.85 -6.21 10.51
CA ALA A 463 -18.02 -5.58 11.15
C ALA A 463 -18.51 -4.31 10.47
N HIS A 464 -17.58 -3.46 10.04
CA HIS A 464 -17.93 -2.18 9.46
C HIS A 464 -18.45 -2.30 8.00
N THR A 465 -18.44 -3.50 7.40
CA THR A 465 -18.93 -3.73 6.03
C THR A 465 -20.45 -3.54 5.86
N THR A 466 -21.20 -3.49 6.96
CA THR A 466 -22.65 -3.22 6.97
C THR A 466 -22.98 -1.73 6.99
N TYR A 467 -21.97 -0.86 7.17
CA TYR A 467 -22.14 0.58 7.24
C TYR A 467 -21.67 1.26 5.94
N GLY A 468 -22.62 1.74 5.14
CA GLY A 468 -22.34 2.46 3.90
C GLY A 468 -22.09 3.94 4.15
N PHE A 469 -20.84 4.33 4.44
CA PHE A 469 -20.46 5.74 4.55
C PHE A 469 -19.22 6.07 3.72
N SER A 470 -19.38 7.02 2.81
CA SER A 470 -18.35 7.49 1.88
C SER A 470 -17.77 8.85 2.25
N GLY A 471 -18.34 9.55 3.22
CA GLY A 471 -17.85 10.86 3.64
C GLY A 471 -16.50 10.77 4.37
N ARG A 472 -16.03 11.93 4.79
CA ARG A 472 -14.85 12.06 5.64
C ARG A 472 -15.21 11.73 7.08
N ASP A 473 -14.37 10.96 7.75
CA ASP A 473 -14.45 10.71 9.19
C ASP A 473 -13.04 10.74 9.77
N GLN A 474 -12.93 11.17 11.03
CA GLN A 474 -11.67 11.24 11.76
C GLN A 474 -10.93 9.89 11.87
N THR A 475 -11.62 8.78 11.62
CA THR A 475 -11.08 7.43 11.65
C THR A 475 -10.78 6.84 10.28
N TYR A 476 -11.20 7.47 9.18
CA TYR A 476 -10.97 6.96 7.82
C TYR A 476 -9.67 7.51 7.25
N GLY A 477 -8.71 6.59 7.09
CA GLY A 477 -7.49 6.77 6.32
C GLY A 477 -7.57 5.99 5.01
N PHE A 478 -6.42 5.80 4.38
CA PHE A 478 -6.32 5.05 3.14
C PHE A 478 -4.92 4.50 2.91
N ARG A 479 -4.87 3.39 2.20
CA ARG A 479 -3.67 2.73 1.72
C ARG A 479 -3.90 2.28 0.28
N ALA A 480 -3.01 2.69 -0.62
CA ALA A 480 -3.06 2.28 -2.01
C ALA A 480 -2.10 1.12 -2.29
N VAL A 481 -2.34 0.43 -3.38
CA VAL A 481 -1.51 -0.67 -3.88
C VAL A 481 -1.23 -0.45 -5.36
N ARG A 482 -0.33 -1.24 -5.94
CA ARG A 482 -0.11 -1.31 -7.39
C ARG A 482 0.21 -2.75 -7.77
N SER A 483 -0.37 -3.22 -8.86
CA SER A 483 -0.08 -4.57 -9.36
C SER A 483 1.40 -4.66 -9.71
N ALA A 484 2.08 -5.74 -9.33
CA ALA A 484 3.49 -5.88 -9.65
C ALA A 484 3.67 -6.02 -11.17
N PRO A 485 4.68 -5.38 -11.79
CA PRO A 485 5.01 -5.62 -13.19
C PRO A 485 5.31 -7.09 -13.45
N ALA A 486 5.10 -7.54 -14.69
CA ALA A 486 5.44 -8.90 -15.08
C ALA A 486 6.92 -9.21 -14.80
N ASP A 487 7.21 -10.47 -14.47
CA ASP A 487 8.56 -11.00 -14.22
C ASP A 487 9.31 -10.42 -13.00
N ILE A 488 8.67 -9.55 -12.22
CA ILE A 488 9.21 -9.07 -10.95
C ILE A 488 8.96 -10.11 -9.85
N ASN A 489 10.06 -10.69 -9.40
CA ASN A 489 10.13 -11.61 -8.28
C ASN A 489 10.72 -10.91 -7.05
N PRO A 490 10.63 -11.53 -5.85
CA PRO A 490 11.27 -11.03 -4.63
C PRO A 490 12.72 -10.56 -4.80
#